data_AF-A0A9W7FV48-F1
#
_entry.id   AF-A0A9W7FV48-F1
#
_cell.length_a   1.000
_cell.length_b   1.000
_cell.length_c   1.000
_cell.angle_alpha   90.00
_cell.angle_beta   90.00
_cell.angle_gamma   90.00
#
_symmetry.space_group_name_H-M   'P 1'
#
loop_
_entity.id
_entity.type
_entity.pdbx_description
1 polymer ?
#
loop_
_entity_poly.entity_id
_entity_poly.type
_entity_poly.pdbx_seq_one_letter_code
_entity_poly.pdbx_strand_id
1 'polypeptide(L)'
;MDYVPLATMLATGQLAEADQFTRDALITLCGAKAKGRTFVYFTEVKDIPGKDLATMERLWDKFSGGKFGYSVQRKIWNKQKGDFEKFCRKIGWTTKDGEVERKVRVDYPV
;
A
#
# COMPACT_ATOMS: atom_id res chain seq x y z
N MET A 1 -16.43 2.01 4.50
CA MET A 1 -16.05 3.00 3.46
C MET A 1 -16.68 2.61 2.13
N ASP A 2 -16.88 3.56 1.20
CA ASP A 2 -17.25 3.21 -0.19
C ASP A 2 -16.00 2.84 -0.98
N TYR A 3 -16.00 1.66 -1.59
CA TYR A 3 -14.87 1.09 -2.33
C TYR A 3 -15.13 1.00 -3.84
N VAL A 4 -16.27 1.49 -4.33
CA VAL A 4 -16.55 1.55 -5.77
C VAL A 4 -15.48 2.35 -6.52
N PRO A 5 -14.98 3.50 -6.03
CA PRO A 5 -13.89 4.23 -6.71
C PRO A 5 -12.63 3.37 -6.85
N LEU A 6 -12.20 2.69 -5.78
CA LEU A 6 -11.03 1.81 -5.82
C LEU A 6 -11.20 0.69 -6.83
N ALA A 7 -12.35 0.02 -6.84
CA ALA A 7 -12.66 -1.04 -7.80
C ALA A 7 -12.60 -0.52 -9.25
N THR A 8 -13.17 0.66 -9.51
CA THR A 8 -13.17 1.28 -10.85
C THR A 8 -11.75 1.65 -11.30
N MET A 9 -10.97 2.29 -10.44
CA MET A 9 -9.58 2.67 -10.76
C MET A 9 -8.72 1.45 -11.06
N LEU A 10 -8.83 0.40 -10.23
CA LEU A 10 -8.12 -0.86 -10.47
C LEU A 10 -8.57 -1.57 -11.76
N ALA A 11 -9.88 -1.61 -12.03
CA ALA A 11 -10.42 -2.23 -13.25
C ALA A 11 -9.98 -1.51 -14.54
N THR A 12 -9.72 -0.20 -14.45
CA THR A 12 -9.33 0.65 -15.58
C THR A 12 -7.82 0.89 -15.67
N GLY A 13 -7.02 0.30 -14.77
CA GLY A 13 -5.57 0.40 -14.78
C GLY A 13 -5.00 1.72 -14.22
N GLN A 14 -5.83 2.54 -13.57
CA GLN A 14 -5.43 3.78 -12.88
C GLN A 14 -4.75 3.45 -11.54
N LEU A 15 -3.55 2.86 -11.62
CA LEU A 15 -2.86 2.28 -10.45
C LEU A 15 -2.37 3.35 -9.47
N ALA A 16 -1.97 4.53 -9.94
CA ALA A 16 -1.48 5.59 -9.08
C ALA A 16 -2.62 6.19 -8.22
N GLU A 17 -3.77 6.39 -8.84
CA GLU A 17 -4.98 6.89 -8.19
C GLU A 17 -5.57 5.85 -7.23
N ALA A 18 -5.54 4.57 -7.61
CA ALA A 18 -5.91 3.46 -6.72
C ALA A 18 -5.00 3.37 -5.48
N ASP A 19 -3.70 3.61 -5.66
CA ASP A 19 -2.72 3.61 -4.57
C ASP A 19 -2.91 4.82 -3.63
N GLN A 20 -3.12 6.02 -4.18
CA GLN A 20 -3.49 7.21 -3.41
C GLN A 20 -4.79 6.98 -2.62
N PHE A 21 -5.84 6.45 -3.25
CA PHE A 21 -7.09 6.13 -2.57
C PHE A 21 -6.87 5.15 -1.42
N THR A 22 -6.08 4.11 -1.64
CA THR A 22 -5.77 3.10 -0.62
C THR A 22 -5.05 3.73 0.57
N ARG A 23 -4.08 4.62 0.30
CA ARG A 23 -3.36 5.39 1.32
C ARG A 23 -4.32 6.28 2.14
N ASP A 24 -5.19 7.03 1.48
CA ASP A 24 -6.14 7.93 2.14
C ASP A 24 -7.20 7.18 2.94
N ALA A 25 -7.60 5.99 2.45
CA ALA A 25 -8.47 5.08 3.16
C ALA A 25 -7.83 4.63 4.49
N LEU A 26 -6.57 4.20 4.48
CA LEU A 26 -5.85 3.82 5.70
C LEU A 26 -5.73 4.98 6.70
N ILE A 27 -5.37 6.17 6.23
CA ILE A 27 -5.28 7.39 7.06
C ILE A 27 -6.62 7.72 7.72
N THR A 28 -7.71 7.55 6.98
CA THR A 28 -9.07 7.78 7.48
C THR A 28 -9.48 6.71 8.49
N LEU A 29 -9.25 5.42 8.17
CA LEU A 29 -9.64 4.29 9.01
C LEU A 29 -8.89 4.27 10.36
N CYS A 30 -7.64 4.70 10.39
CA CYS A 30 -6.86 4.86 11.63
C CYS A 30 -7.19 6.14 12.42
N GLY A 31 -8.14 6.97 11.94
CA GLY A 31 -8.46 8.26 12.56
C GLY A 31 -7.35 9.30 12.48
N ALA A 32 -6.30 9.06 11.68
CA ALA A 32 -5.17 9.98 11.54
C ALA A 32 -5.58 11.29 10.85
N LYS A 33 -6.52 11.22 9.91
CA LYS A 33 -7.11 12.40 9.25
C LYS A 33 -7.75 13.37 10.24
N ALA A 34 -8.49 12.87 11.23
CA ALA A 34 -9.12 13.69 12.26
C ALA A 34 -8.11 14.39 13.17
N LYS A 35 -6.87 13.89 13.23
CA LYS A 35 -5.74 14.50 13.94
C LYS A 35 -4.89 15.41 13.04
N GLY A 36 -5.35 15.72 11.82
CA GLY A 36 -4.63 16.55 10.85
C GLY A 36 -3.38 15.89 10.26
N ARG A 37 -3.25 14.56 10.33
CA ARG A 37 -2.09 13.83 9.79
C ARG A 37 -2.39 13.20 8.44
N THR A 38 -1.37 13.21 7.58
CA THR A 38 -1.36 12.53 6.28
C THR A 38 -0.61 11.19 6.33
N PHE A 39 -0.41 10.61 7.51
CA PHE A 39 0.30 9.33 7.70
C PHE A 39 -0.25 8.58 8.92
N VAL A 40 0.02 7.28 8.98
CA VAL A 40 -0.44 6.36 10.03
C VAL A 40 0.76 5.89 10.86
N TYR A 41 0.65 5.88 12.19
CA TYR A 41 1.67 5.24 13.03
C TYR A 41 1.44 3.72 13.06
N PHE A 42 2.52 2.94 13.18
CA PHE A 42 2.43 1.47 13.24
C PHE A 42 1.52 0.98 14.38
N THR A 43 1.43 1.72 15.48
CA THR A 43 0.55 1.42 16.62
C THR A 43 -0.93 1.52 16.29
N GLU A 44 -1.30 2.30 15.27
CA GLU A 44 -2.68 2.56 14.84
C GLU A 44 -3.13 1.58 13.74
N VAL A 45 -2.20 0.86 13.10
CA VAL A 45 -2.51 -0.14 12.06
C VAL A 45 -3.41 -1.24 12.58
N LYS A 46 -3.25 -1.60 13.86
CA LYS A 46 -4.08 -2.62 14.53
C LYS A 46 -5.55 -2.20 14.69
N ASP A 47 -5.84 -0.89 14.60
CA ASP A 47 -7.17 -0.34 14.77
C ASP A 47 -7.95 -0.31 13.44
N ILE A 48 -7.30 -0.65 12.31
CA ILE A 48 -7.96 -0.77 11.01
C ILE A 48 -8.98 -1.91 11.07
N PRO A 49 -10.26 -1.67 10.73
CA PRO A 49 -11.25 -2.73 10.68
C PRO A 49 -10.84 -3.82 9.68
N GLY A 50 -10.81 -5.08 10.14
CA GLY A 50 -10.39 -6.21 9.30
C GLY A 50 -11.22 -6.37 8.02
N LYS A 51 -12.50 -5.97 8.05
CA LYS A 51 -13.39 -5.99 6.87
C LYS A 51 -12.91 -5.01 5.78
N ASP A 52 -12.54 -3.81 6.16
CA ASP A 52 -12.06 -2.76 5.26
C ASP A 52 -10.70 -3.15 4.66
N LEU A 53 -9.75 -3.61 5.51
CA LEU A 53 -8.46 -4.11 5.05
C LEU A 53 -8.59 -5.31 4.08
N ALA A 54 -9.45 -6.27 4.41
CA ALA A 54 -9.71 -7.43 3.54
C ALA A 54 -10.41 -7.04 2.23
N THR A 55 -11.18 -5.95 2.22
CA THR A 55 -11.84 -5.46 1.00
C THR A 55 -10.82 -4.82 0.05
N MET A 56 -9.96 -3.93 0.56
CA MET A 56 -8.88 -3.35 -0.24
C MET A 56 -7.94 -4.43 -0.78
N GLU A 57 -7.55 -5.40 0.06
CA GLU A 57 -6.72 -6.54 -0.36
C GLU A 57 -7.34 -7.31 -1.52
N ARG A 58 -8.61 -7.73 -1.40
CA ARG A 58 -9.28 -8.52 -2.44
C ARG A 58 -9.41 -7.76 -3.76
N LEU A 59 -9.57 -6.44 -3.71
CA LEU A 59 -9.65 -5.61 -4.92
C LEU A 59 -8.29 -5.56 -5.62
N TRP A 60 -7.22 -5.26 -4.89
CA TRP A 60 -5.85 -5.25 -5.43
C TRP A 60 -5.46 -6.61 -6.00
N ASP A 61 -5.72 -7.70 -5.28
CA ASP A 61 -5.42 -9.06 -5.72
C ASP A 61 -6.19 -9.42 -7.00
N LYS A 62 -7.51 -9.20 -7.01
CA LYS A 62 -8.37 -9.55 -8.14
C LYS A 62 -8.00 -8.80 -9.42
N PHE A 63 -7.87 -7.48 -9.37
CA PHE A 63 -7.65 -6.68 -10.57
C PHE A 63 -6.19 -6.68 -11.05
N SER A 64 -5.24 -7.06 -10.19
CA SER A 64 -3.84 -7.25 -10.59
C SER A 64 -3.52 -8.65 -11.11
N GLY A 65 -4.47 -9.60 -11.02
CA GLY A 65 -4.23 -11.01 -11.31
C GLY A 65 -3.25 -11.65 -10.31
N GLY A 66 -3.36 -11.30 -9.03
CA GLY A 66 -2.51 -11.80 -7.95
C GLY A 66 -1.10 -11.21 -7.89
N LYS A 67 -0.88 -10.04 -8.51
CA LYS A 67 0.44 -9.38 -8.55
C LYS A 67 0.62 -8.34 -7.44
N PHE A 68 -0.46 -7.71 -6.99
CA PHE A 68 -0.46 -6.65 -5.98
C PHE A 68 -1.37 -6.99 -4.80
N GLY A 69 -1.05 -6.41 -3.64
CA GLY A 69 -1.74 -6.68 -2.37
C GLY A 69 -0.77 -6.91 -1.22
N TYR A 70 -1.25 -6.68 0.01
CA TYR A 70 -0.51 -6.93 1.23
C TYR A 70 -0.20 -8.40 1.44
N SER A 71 -1.05 -9.33 0.97
CA SER A 71 -0.75 -10.77 1.06
C SER A 71 0.44 -11.14 0.17
N VAL A 72 0.54 -10.54 -1.02
CA VAL A 72 1.67 -10.69 -1.94
C VAL A 72 2.95 -10.14 -1.29
N GLN A 73 2.89 -8.93 -0.75
CA GLN A 73 4.01 -8.33 -0.01
C GLN A 73 4.44 -9.22 1.17
N ARG A 74 3.50 -9.69 1.99
CA ARG A 74 3.76 -10.57 3.13
C ARG A 74 4.42 -11.89 2.71
N LYS A 75 4.00 -12.48 1.59
CA LYS A 75 4.63 -13.70 1.04
C LYS A 75 6.09 -13.44 0.65
N ILE A 76 6.37 -12.29 0.02
CA ILE A 76 7.74 -11.90 -0.35
C ILE A 76 8.58 -11.61 0.89
N TRP A 77 8.03 -10.88 1.86
CA TRP A 77 8.63 -10.59 3.16
C TRP A 77 9.09 -11.86 3.89
N ASN A 78 8.19 -12.85 4.00
CA ASN A 78 8.51 -14.13 4.63
C ASN A 78 9.63 -14.88 3.89
N LYS A 79 9.65 -14.83 2.56
CA LYS A 79 10.74 -15.42 1.75
C LYS A 79 12.07 -14.72 1.98
N GLN A 80 12.07 -13.43 2.32
CA GLN A 80 13.28 -12.69 2.67
C GLN A 80 13.67 -12.88 4.16
N LYS A 81 12.97 -13.72 4.92
CA LYS A 81 13.21 -13.99 6.34
C LYS A 81 13.22 -12.72 7.21
N GLY A 82 12.40 -11.74 6.84
CA GLY A 82 12.31 -10.46 7.55
C GLY A 82 13.44 -9.46 7.25
N ASP A 83 14.25 -9.71 6.23
CA ASP A 83 15.25 -8.76 5.74
C ASP A 83 14.57 -7.66 4.91
N PHE A 84 14.43 -6.46 5.51
CA PHE A 84 13.74 -5.33 4.90
C PHE A 84 14.44 -4.78 3.66
N GLU A 85 15.77 -4.81 3.62
CA GLU A 85 16.51 -4.35 2.45
C GLU A 85 16.34 -5.28 1.26
N LYS A 86 16.43 -6.60 1.48
CA LYS A 86 16.12 -7.59 0.44
C LYS A 86 14.67 -7.51 0.01
N PHE A 87 13.74 -7.29 0.94
CA PHE A 87 12.33 -7.12 0.63
C PHE A 87 12.10 -5.93 -0.29
N CYS A 88 12.58 -4.73 0.06
CA CYS A 88 12.43 -3.53 -0.76
C CYS A 88 12.99 -3.72 -2.17
N ARG A 89 14.20 -4.30 -2.29
CA ARG A 89 14.78 -4.64 -3.60
C ARG A 89 13.88 -5.58 -4.40
N LYS A 90 13.31 -6.59 -3.75
CA LYS A 90 12.50 -7.61 -4.43
C LYS A 90 11.18 -7.06 -4.97
N ILE A 91 10.62 -6.03 -4.34
CA ILE A 91 9.34 -5.42 -4.75
C ILE A 91 9.52 -4.11 -5.54
N GLY A 92 10.76 -3.75 -5.91
CA GLY A 92 11.02 -2.56 -6.72
C GLY A 92 10.90 -1.24 -5.96
N TRP A 93 11.09 -1.24 -4.64
CA TRP A 93 11.10 -0.03 -3.81
C TRP A 93 12.49 0.57 -3.63
N THR A 94 13.46 0.13 -4.43
CA THR A 94 14.79 0.75 -4.51
C THR A 94 15.04 1.31 -5.91
N THR A 95 15.81 2.40 -5.96
CA THR A 95 16.33 3.03 -7.18
C THR A 95 17.83 3.27 -7.00
N LYS A 96 18.54 3.55 -8.09
CA LYS A 96 19.95 3.92 -8.06
C LYS A 96 20.11 5.40 -8.42
N ASP A 97 20.91 6.11 -7.63
CA ASP A 97 21.44 7.42 -8.02
C ASP A 97 22.97 7.31 -8.08
N GLY A 98 23.50 7.17 -9.30
CA GLY A 98 24.87 6.73 -9.53
C GLY A 98 25.14 5.36 -8.89
N GLU A 99 26.14 5.30 -8.03
CA GLU A 99 26.55 4.10 -7.28
C GLU A 99 25.74 3.88 -5.98
N VAL A 100 24.85 4.81 -5.61
CA VAL A 100 24.12 4.76 -4.34
C VAL A 100 22.72 4.19 -4.53
N GLU A 101 22.41 3.09 -3.83
CA GLU A 101 21.04 2.56 -3.73
C GLU A 101 20.21 3.40 -2.75
N ARG A 102 19.00 3.79 -3.17
CA ARG A 102 18.06 4.60 -2.37
C ARG A 102 16.66 4.01 -2.45
N LYS A 103 15.80 4.37 -1.49
CA LYS A 103 14.38 4.03 -1.58
C LYS A 103 13.69 4.94 -2.60
N VAL A 104 12.75 4.37 -3.36
CA VAL A 104 11.88 5.15 -4.24
C VAL A 104 11.07 6.12 -3.39
N ARG A 105 11.03 7.39 -3.80
CA ARG A 105 10.13 8.40 -3.22
C ARG A 105 8.95 8.55 -4.15
N VAL A 106 7.76 8.40 -3.60
CA VAL A 106 6.50 8.69 -4.29
C VAL A 106 5.97 9.98 -3.70
N ASP A 107 5.91 11.02 -4.52
CA ASP A 107 5.33 12.30 -4.13
C ASP A 107 3.82 12.22 -4.33
N TYR A 108 3.12 11.91 -3.25
CA TYR A 108 1.66 11.96 -3.23
C TYR A 108 1.21 13.42 -3.10
N PRO A 109 0.28 13.89 -3.94
CA PRO A 109 -0.30 15.23 -3.77
C PRO A 109 -0.98 15.35 -2.40
N VAL A 110 -0.84 16.53 -1.79
CA VAL A 110 -1.40 16.87 -0.47
C VAL A 110 -2.84 17.35 -0.62
#